data_AF-A0A0Q8W1M0-F1
#
_entry.id   AF-A0A0Q8W1M0-F1
#
_cell.length_a   1.000
_cell.length_b   1.000
_cell.length_c   1.000
_cell.angle_alpha   90.00
_cell.angle_beta   90.00
_cell.angle_gamma   90.00
#
_symmetry.space_group_name_H-M   'P 1'
#
loop_
_entity.id
_entity.type
_entity.pdbx_description
1 polymer ?
#
loop_
_entity_poly.entity_id
_entity_poly.type
_entity_poly.pdbx_seq_one_letter_code
_entity_poly.pdbx_strand_id
1 'polypeptide(L)'
;MLQAVFAPCPNEFEDSVTLKTMSYKPAFSVLEFVFGLIGPAIIAITILFPLDEMKVGTLRLDLPPGVANGILAAIGILATFLTVSTLVKKRAARSNGGQIVLTETSLTFTRVRGFKGVLTTVNFDDISKVAITTGEENTVTLWASTLNPAKVSFDADNMHSTEEFSMLVDTVKRHADNAAFSLKEVSA
;
A
#
# COMPACT_ATOMS: atom_id res chain seq x y z
N MET A 1 20.83 2.17 52.41
CA MET A 1 19.87 2.86 51.54
C MET A 1 20.60 3.31 50.29
N LEU A 2 20.44 2.61 49.17
CA LEU A 2 21.04 3.00 47.88
C LEU A 2 20.00 3.81 47.10
N GLN A 3 20.29 5.10 46.87
CA GLN A 3 19.53 5.92 45.93
C GLN A 3 19.99 5.57 44.51
N ALA A 4 19.08 5.00 43.71
CA ALA A 4 19.26 4.90 42.28
C ALA A 4 19.06 6.29 41.67
N VAL A 5 20.15 6.90 41.19
CA VAL A 5 20.12 8.08 40.33
C VAL A 5 19.63 7.63 38.96
N PHE A 6 18.36 7.87 38.66
CA PHE A 6 17.83 7.75 37.30
C PHE A 6 18.41 8.89 36.46
N ALA A 7 19.36 8.56 35.59
CA ALA A 7 19.71 9.44 34.48
C ALA A 7 18.52 9.49 33.51
N PRO A 8 18.01 10.67 33.11
CA PRO A 8 17.03 10.76 32.04
C PRO A 8 17.68 10.31 30.73
N CYS A 9 17.03 9.41 30.00
CA CYS A 9 17.39 9.13 28.60
C CYS A 9 17.35 10.43 27.80
N PRO A 10 18.35 10.72 26.96
CA PRO A 10 18.26 11.84 26.04
C PRO A 10 17.17 11.52 25.01
N ASN A 11 16.08 12.27 25.06
CA ASN A 11 15.15 12.36 23.95
C ASN A 11 15.81 13.25 22.89
N GLU A 12 16.78 12.72 22.16
CA GLU A 12 17.24 13.31 20.89
C GLU A 12 16.18 13.02 19.81
N PHE A 13 15.01 13.66 19.97
CA PHE A 13 14.30 14.18 18.81
C PHE A 13 14.75 15.62 18.75
N GLU A 14 15.80 15.89 17.96
CA GLU A 14 16.06 17.24 17.47
C GLU A 14 14.71 17.83 17.01
N ASP A 15 14.44 19.07 17.41
CA ASP A 15 13.31 19.88 16.96
C ASP A 15 13.43 20.10 15.44
N SER A 16 13.16 19.04 14.66
CA SER A 16 13.01 19.15 13.22
C SER A 16 11.71 19.91 13.01
N VAL A 17 11.82 21.17 12.60
CA VAL A 17 10.66 22.02 12.30
C VAL A 17 9.78 21.26 11.32
N THR A 18 8.59 20.86 11.78
CA THR A 18 7.64 20.13 10.95
C THR A 18 7.04 21.11 9.95
N LEU A 19 7.40 20.97 8.68
CA LEU A 19 6.91 21.83 7.61
C LEU A 19 5.43 21.56 7.32
N LYS A 20 5.07 20.27 7.22
CA LYS A 20 3.69 19.87 6.92
C LYS A 20 3.44 18.42 7.33
N THR A 21 2.22 18.17 7.81
CA THR A 21 1.65 16.82 7.91
C THR A 21 0.51 16.68 6.93
N MET A 22 0.51 15.60 6.14
CA MET A 22 -0.48 15.27 5.12
C MET A 22 -1.10 13.91 5.40
N SER A 23 -2.38 13.75 5.10
CA SER A 23 -3.08 12.47 5.25
C SER A 23 -2.94 11.64 3.98
N TYR A 24 -2.36 10.45 4.10
CA TYR A 24 -2.19 9.47 3.03
C TYR A 24 -3.03 8.21 3.30
N LYS A 25 -4.15 8.07 2.60
CA LYS A 25 -5.07 6.93 2.71
C LYS A 25 -5.04 6.14 1.42
N PRO A 26 -4.36 4.98 1.36
CA PRO A 26 -4.48 4.10 0.21
C PRO A 26 -5.95 3.71 0.02
N ALA A 27 -6.55 4.06 -1.13
CA ALA A 27 -7.97 3.97 -1.38
C ALA A 27 -8.47 2.51 -1.28
N PHE A 28 -9.71 2.34 -0.80
CA PHE A 28 -10.44 1.08 -0.95
C PHE A 28 -11.08 1.11 -2.32
N SER A 29 -10.74 0.15 -3.19
CA SER A 29 -11.48 0.02 -4.44
C SER A 29 -12.80 -0.68 -4.12
N VAL A 30 -13.93 -0.09 -4.52
CA VAL A 30 -15.27 -0.71 -4.38
C VAL A 30 -15.29 -2.11 -5.00
N LEU A 31 -14.48 -2.32 -6.04
CA LEU A 31 -14.24 -3.59 -6.70
C LEU A 31 -13.74 -4.68 -5.73
N GLU A 32 -12.88 -4.32 -4.75
CA GLU A 32 -12.36 -5.28 -3.77
C GLU A 32 -13.43 -5.76 -2.79
N PHE A 33 -14.41 -4.92 -2.46
CA PHE A 33 -15.53 -5.32 -1.61
C PHE A 33 -16.45 -6.30 -2.35
N VAL A 34 -16.74 -6.02 -3.62
CA VAL A 34 -17.52 -6.90 -4.49
C VAL A 34 -16.80 -8.24 -4.70
N PHE A 35 -15.50 -8.23 -5.00
CA PHE A 35 -14.70 -9.46 -5.13
C PHE A 35 -14.56 -10.22 -3.81
N GLY A 36 -14.53 -9.53 -2.67
CA GLY A 36 -14.50 -10.15 -1.35
C GLY A 36 -15.74 -10.98 -1.02
N LEU A 37 -16.88 -10.68 -1.65
CA LEU A 37 -18.13 -11.44 -1.48
C LEU A 37 -18.28 -12.58 -2.50
N ILE A 38 -17.61 -12.50 -3.66
CA ILE A 38 -17.68 -13.53 -4.70
C ILE A 38 -17.11 -14.87 -4.21
N GLY A 39 -15.95 -14.87 -3.55
CA GLY A 39 -15.35 -16.11 -3.03
C GLY A 39 -16.27 -16.88 -2.08
N PRO A 40 -16.76 -16.25 -0.98
CA PRO A 40 -17.73 -16.88 -0.08
C PRO A 40 -19.04 -17.28 -0.76
N ALA A 41 -19.53 -16.50 -1.71
CA ALA A 41 -20.74 -16.82 -2.46
C ALA A 41 -20.55 -18.08 -3.34
N ILE A 42 -19.41 -18.22 -4.02
CA ILE A 42 -19.08 -19.43 -4.79
C ILE A 42 -19.03 -20.64 -3.88
N ILE A 43 -18.37 -20.54 -2.72
CA ILE A 43 -18.30 -21.64 -1.74
C ILE A 43 -19.71 -22.03 -1.29
N ALA A 44 -20.55 -21.06 -0.92
CA ALA A 44 -21.92 -21.31 -0.47
C ALA A 44 -22.78 -21.97 -1.55
N ILE A 45 -22.70 -21.47 -2.81
CA ILE A 45 -23.42 -22.06 -3.95
C ILE A 45 -22.97 -23.49 -4.19
N THR A 46 -21.67 -23.77 -4.07
CA THR A 46 -21.11 -25.11 -4.29
C THR A 46 -21.60 -26.13 -3.25
N ILE A 47 -21.84 -25.68 -2.01
CA ILE A 47 -22.38 -26.53 -0.93
C ILE A 47 -23.89 -26.73 -1.10
N LEU A 48 -24.63 -25.68 -1.45
CA LEU A 48 -26.09 -25.70 -1.53
C LEU A 48 -26.62 -26.30 -2.85
N PHE A 49 -25.86 -26.18 -3.93
CA PHE A 49 -26.21 -26.62 -5.28
C PHE A 49 -25.04 -27.40 -5.89
N PRO A 50 -24.84 -28.67 -5.49
CA PRO A 50 -23.78 -29.49 -6.07
C PRO A 50 -23.99 -29.63 -7.58
N LEU A 51 -22.94 -29.36 -8.35
CA LEU A 51 -22.93 -29.57 -9.79
C LEU A 51 -22.55 -31.02 -10.09
N ASP A 52 -23.48 -31.74 -10.71
CA ASP A 52 -23.26 -33.11 -11.17
C ASP A 52 -22.56 -33.16 -12.55
N GLU A 53 -22.71 -32.11 -13.36
CA GLU A 53 -22.07 -31.99 -14.69
C GLU A 53 -21.59 -30.55 -14.94
N MET A 54 -20.38 -30.38 -15.49
CA MET A 54 -19.86 -29.07 -15.90
C MET A 54 -19.94 -28.92 -17.43
N LYS A 55 -20.74 -27.97 -17.91
CA LYS A 55 -20.89 -27.64 -19.33
C LYS A 55 -20.19 -26.33 -19.66
N VAL A 56 -19.28 -26.35 -20.63
CA VAL A 56 -18.68 -25.15 -21.23
C VAL A 56 -19.00 -25.17 -22.72
N GLY A 57 -20.04 -24.43 -23.13
CA GLY A 57 -20.52 -24.43 -24.51
C GLY A 57 -21.03 -25.81 -24.95
N THR A 58 -20.47 -26.35 -26.04
CA THR A 58 -20.79 -27.70 -26.54
C THR A 58 -19.97 -28.81 -25.90
N LEU A 59 -18.93 -28.48 -25.10
CA LEU A 59 -18.08 -29.47 -24.44
C LEU A 59 -18.71 -29.90 -23.12
N ARG A 60 -19.01 -31.19 -22.99
CA ARG A 60 -19.34 -31.83 -21.72
C ARG A 60 -18.04 -32.43 -21.17
N LEU A 61 -17.55 -31.89 -20.05
CA LEU A 61 -16.53 -32.58 -19.28
C LEU A 61 -17.23 -33.52 -18.31
N ASP A 62 -17.09 -34.82 -18.57
CA ASP A 62 -17.55 -35.87 -17.67
C ASP A 62 -16.52 -35.99 -16.53
N LEU A 63 -16.80 -35.29 -15.43
CA LEU A 63 -15.94 -35.22 -14.25
C LEU A 63 -16.48 -36.20 -13.20
N PRO A 64 -15.62 -36.93 -12.48
CA PRO A 64 -16.06 -37.79 -11.39
C PRO A 64 -16.92 -37.01 -10.37
N PRO A 65 -17.91 -37.65 -9.75
CA PRO A 65 -18.81 -36.99 -8.80
C PRO A 65 -18.06 -36.20 -7.73
N GLY A 66 -18.44 -34.93 -7.56
CA GLY A 66 -17.84 -34.03 -6.57
C GLY A 66 -16.54 -33.35 -7.01
N VAL A 67 -15.92 -33.71 -8.14
CA VAL A 67 -14.70 -33.02 -8.63
C VAL A 67 -15.02 -31.59 -9.07
N ALA A 68 -16.14 -31.36 -9.77
CA ALA A 68 -16.56 -30.02 -10.16
C ALA A 68 -16.78 -29.10 -8.94
N ASN A 69 -17.42 -29.62 -7.90
CA ASN A 69 -17.61 -28.91 -6.64
C ASN A 69 -16.29 -28.66 -5.91
N GLY A 70 -15.40 -29.65 -5.88
CA GLY A 70 -14.06 -29.49 -5.30
C GLY A 70 -13.26 -28.37 -5.99
N ILE A 71 -13.30 -28.31 -7.33
CA ILE A 71 -12.63 -27.26 -8.11
C ILE A 71 -13.25 -25.88 -7.82
N LEU A 72 -14.57 -25.76 -7.80
CA LEU A 72 -15.24 -24.49 -7.50
C LEU A 72 -14.99 -24.01 -6.07
N ALA A 73 -15.02 -24.91 -5.09
CA ALA A 73 -14.69 -24.60 -3.72
C ALA A 73 -13.23 -24.12 -3.59
N ALA A 74 -12.28 -24.77 -4.28
CA ALA A 74 -10.88 -24.35 -4.30
C ALA A 74 -10.70 -22.96 -4.92
N ILE A 75 -11.40 -22.65 -6.03
CA ILE A 75 -11.41 -21.32 -6.64
C ILE A 75 -11.99 -20.28 -5.67
N GLY A 76 -13.11 -20.61 -5.01
CA GLY A 76 -13.73 -19.75 -4.01
C GLY A 76 -12.80 -19.44 -2.84
N ILE A 77 -12.13 -20.45 -2.28
CA ILE A 77 -11.15 -20.31 -1.19
C ILE A 77 -9.98 -19.43 -1.64
N LEU A 78 -9.44 -19.67 -2.83
CA LEU A 78 -8.34 -18.88 -3.37
C LEU A 78 -8.74 -17.40 -3.53
N ALA A 79 -9.93 -17.14 -4.09
CA ALA A 79 -10.46 -15.79 -4.23
C ALA A 79 -10.60 -15.09 -2.86
N THR A 80 -11.21 -15.76 -1.88
CA THR A 80 -11.34 -15.22 -0.52
C THR A 80 -9.99 -14.94 0.12
N PHE A 81 -9.02 -15.85 -0.02
CA PHE A 81 -7.68 -15.69 0.54
C PHE A 81 -6.97 -14.45 -0.03
N LEU A 82 -7.05 -14.24 -1.35
CA LEU A 82 -6.48 -13.08 -2.01
C LEU A 82 -7.12 -11.78 -1.51
N THR A 83 -8.46 -11.72 -1.38
CA THR A 83 -9.16 -10.54 -0.85
C THR A 83 -8.78 -10.24 0.61
N VAL A 84 -8.71 -11.24 1.48
CA VAL A 84 -8.33 -11.01 2.87
C VAL A 84 -6.90 -10.47 2.95
N SER A 85 -5.98 -11.02 2.17
CA SER A 85 -4.59 -10.56 2.12
C SER A 85 -4.46 -9.09 1.72
N THR A 86 -5.22 -8.62 0.72
CA THR A 86 -5.21 -7.21 0.31
C THR A 86 -5.78 -6.29 1.40
N LEU A 87 -6.88 -6.69 2.05
CA LEU A 87 -7.47 -5.93 3.16
C LEU A 87 -6.51 -5.81 4.35
N VAL A 88 -5.80 -6.88 4.70
CA VAL A 88 -4.81 -6.84 5.79
C VAL A 88 -3.64 -5.90 5.44
N LYS A 89 -3.12 -5.93 4.20
CA LYS A 89 -2.08 -4.98 3.77
C LYS A 89 -2.55 -3.53 3.88
N LYS A 90 -3.78 -3.22 3.48
CA LYS A 90 -4.35 -1.87 3.59
C LYS A 90 -4.57 -1.44 5.05
N ARG A 91 -5.04 -2.36 5.90
CA ARG A 91 -5.17 -2.10 7.35
C ARG A 91 -3.81 -1.86 8.00
N ALA A 92 -2.80 -2.63 7.61
CA ALA A 92 -1.42 -2.45 8.05
C ALA A 92 -0.90 -1.05 7.65
N ALA A 93 -1.16 -0.58 6.43
CA ALA A 93 -0.77 0.77 6.01
C ALA A 93 -1.41 1.87 6.88
N ARG A 94 -2.61 1.62 7.39
CA ARG A 94 -3.41 2.56 8.19
C ARG A 94 -3.23 2.43 9.71
N SER A 95 -2.47 1.45 10.21
CA SER A 95 -2.39 1.19 11.66
C SER A 95 -1.78 2.34 12.45
N ASN A 96 -0.88 3.11 11.84
CA ASN A 96 -0.27 4.30 12.44
C ASN A 96 -0.79 5.62 11.83
N GLY A 97 -1.98 5.59 11.22
CA GLY A 97 -2.64 6.79 10.73
C GLY A 97 -2.31 7.23 9.31
N GLY A 98 -1.47 6.49 8.57
CA GLY A 98 -1.19 6.76 7.14
C GLY A 98 -0.88 8.23 6.90
N GLN A 99 0.10 8.80 7.60
CA GLN A 99 0.48 10.20 7.42
C GLN A 99 1.81 10.28 6.70
N ILE A 100 1.98 11.36 5.95
CA ILE A 100 3.26 11.79 5.42
C ILE A 100 3.62 13.07 6.17
N VAL A 101 4.73 13.04 6.89
CA VAL A 101 5.26 14.18 7.63
C VAL A 101 6.51 14.65 6.89
N LEU A 102 6.47 15.91 6.47
CA LEU A 102 7.58 16.62 5.85
C LEU A 102 8.26 17.48 6.92
N THR A 103 9.56 17.31 7.05
CA THR A 103 10.45 18.19 7.82
C THR A 103 11.40 18.88 6.86
N GLU A 104 12.29 19.75 7.35
CA GLU A 104 13.28 20.43 6.50
C GLU A 104 14.32 19.47 5.90
N THR A 105 14.61 18.36 6.56
CA THR A 105 15.70 17.43 6.20
C THR A 105 15.21 16.02 5.84
N SER A 106 13.98 15.67 6.20
CA SER A 106 13.47 14.31 6.05
C SER A 106 11.99 14.20 5.70
N LEU A 107 11.65 13.06 5.13
CA LEU A 107 10.31 12.58 4.81
C LEU A 107 9.99 11.37 5.68
N THR A 108 8.96 11.48 6.52
CA THR A 108 8.49 10.37 7.36
C THR A 108 7.12 9.89 6.89
N PHE A 109 6.95 8.58 6.72
CA PHE A 109 5.69 7.98 6.27
C PHE A 109 5.48 6.57 6.82
N THR A 110 4.24 6.08 6.79
CA THR A 110 3.94 4.69 7.21
C THR A 110 4.02 3.73 6.02
N ARG A 111 4.84 2.68 6.15
CA ARG A 111 5.01 1.61 5.16
C ARG A 111 4.41 0.30 5.65
N VAL A 112 3.91 -0.54 4.73
CA VAL A 112 3.52 -1.92 5.04
C VAL A 112 4.73 -2.85 4.99
N ARG A 113 5.04 -3.52 6.09
CA ARG A 113 6.01 -4.62 6.16
C ARG A 113 5.32 -5.88 6.69
N GLY A 114 5.12 -6.86 5.81
CA GLY A 114 4.29 -8.03 6.12
C GLY A 114 2.85 -7.62 6.40
N PHE A 115 2.41 -7.79 7.64
CA PHE A 115 1.06 -7.43 8.12
C PHE A 115 1.06 -6.23 9.09
N LYS A 116 2.15 -5.46 9.17
CA LYS A 116 2.29 -4.30 10.08
C LYS A 116 2.59 -3.01 9.32
N GLY A 117 2.04 -1.91 9.82
CA GLY A 117 2.48 -0.56 9.48
C GLY A 117 3.73 -0.20 10.26
N VAL A 118 4.79 0.21 9.55
CA VAL A 118 6.08 0.60 10.12
C VAL A 118 6.34 2.04 9.73
N LEU A 119 6.56 2.91 10.71
CA LEU A 119 6.99 4.27 10.46
C LEU A 119 8.39 4.24 9.85
N THR A 120 8.56 4.91 8.72
CA THR A 120 9.80 4.92 7.94
C THR A 120 10.16 6.38 7.68
N THR A 121 11.37 6.76 8.05
CA THR A 121 11.93 8.10 7.81
C THR A 121 13.06 7.99 6.81
N VAL A 122 13.08 8.90 5.84
CA VAL A 122 14.09 8.99 4.79
C VAL A 122 14.61 10.42 4.77
N ASN A 123 15.92 10.60 4.92
CA ASN A 123 16.52 11.91 4.73
C ASN A 123 16.54 12.26 3.25
N PHE A 124 16.34 13.52 2.91
CA PHE A 124 16.35 13.94 1.50
C PHE A 124 17.70 13.70 0.83
N ASP A 125 18.80 13.77 1.59
CA ASP A 125 20.16 13.46 1.12
C ASP A 125 20.36 12.00 0.72
N ASP A 126 19.58 11.07 1.30
CA ASP A 126 19.65 9.64 0.98
C ASP A 126 18.87 9.27 -0.28
N ILE A 127 18.09 10.22 -0.84
CA ILE A 127 17.30 10.00 -2.04
C ILE A 127 18.21 10.07 -3.26
N SER A 128 18.37 8.94 -3.93
CA SER A 128 19.23 8.84 -5.12
C SER A 128 18.49 9.12 -6.42
N LYS A 129 17.18 8.89 -6.46
CA LYS A 129 16.36 9.09 -7.65
C LYS A 129 14.93 9.46 -7.29
N VAL A 130 14.34 10.31 -8.12
CA VAL A 130 12.92 10.69 -8.07
C VAL A 130 12.34 10.57 -9.47
N ALA A 131 11.21 9.87 -9.60
CA ALA A 131 10.45 9.81 -10.84
C ALA A 131 9.06 10.36 -10.59
N ILE A 132 8.67 11.36 -11.36
CA ILE A 132 7.35 11.98 -11.31
C ILE A 132 6.63 11.57 -12.58
N THR A 133 5.46 10.96 -12.42
CA THR A 133 4.58 10.59 -13.53
C THR A 133 3.35 11.49 -13.46
N THR A 134 3.04 12.16 -14.56
CA THR A 134 1.87 13.04 -14.69
C THR A 134 1.00 12.55 -15.85
N GLY A 135 -0.33 12.55 -15.65
CA GLY A 135 -1.29 12.03 -16.62
C GLY A 135 -2.61 11.61 -15.95
N GLU A 136 -3.12 10.43 -16.33
CA GLU A 136 -4.31 9.83 -15.72
C GLU A 136 -4.06 9.42 -14.26
N GLU A 137 -2.87 8.87 -13.97
CA GLU A 137 -2.42 8.56 -12.60
C GLU A 137 -1.20 9.41 -12.24
N ASN A 138 -1.38 10.35 -11.31
CA ASN A 138 -0.30 11.21 -10.84
C ASN A 138 0.46 10.52 -9.71
N THR A 139 1.72 10.14 -9.97
CA THR A 139 2.54 9.41 -9.01
C THR A 139 3.93 10.01 -8.84
N VAL A 140 4.46 9.95 -7.63
CA VAL A 140 5.86 10.27 -7.33
C VAL A 140 6.52 9.06 -6.70
N THR A 141 7.57 8.57 -7.35
CA THR A 141 8.38 7.44 -6.88
C THR A 141 9.75 7.92 -6.43
N LEU A 142 10.16 7.49 -5.24
CA LEU A 142 11.46 7.79 -4.65
C LEU A 142 12.29 6.51 -4.53
N TRP A 143 13.59 6.64 -4.74
CA TRP A 143 14.57 5.60 -4.44
C TRP A 143 15.57 6.12 -3.41
N ALA A 144 15.80 5.34 -2.37
CA ALA A 144 16.79 5.62 -1.34
C ALA A 144 17.40 4.31 -0.84
N SER A 145 18.70 4.30 -0.58
CA SER A 145 19.42 3.11 -0.09
C SER A 145 18.98 2.69 1.31
N THR A 146 18.50 3.64 2.10
CA THR A 146 17.95 3.44 3.45
C THR A 146 16.58 2.74 3.44
N LEU A 147 15.91 2.65 2.28
CA LEU A 147 14.62 1.96 2.13
C LEU A 147 14.79 0.46 1.85
N ASN A 148 13.90 -0.36 2.42
CA ASN A 148 13.82 -1.80 2.09
C ASN A 148 12.36 -2.27 1.83
N PRO A 149 11.98 -2.58 0.57
CA PRO A 149 12.78 -2.40 -0.65
C PRO A 149 13.12 -0.92 -0.93
N ALA A 150 14.21 -0.68 -1.66
CA ALA A 150 14.85 0.62 -1.94
C ALA A 150 14.03 1.61 -2.79
N LYS A 151 12.71 1.39 -2.87
CA LYS A 151 11.75 2.11 -3.68
C LYS A 151 10.46 2.31 -2.88
N VAL A 152 9.90 3.51 -2.95
CA VAL A 152 8.55 3.86 -2.47
C VAL A 152 7.83 4.69 -3.53
N SER A 153 6.52 4.52 -3.65
CA SER A 153 5.69 5.32 -4.55
C SER A 153 4.53 5.92 -3.78
N PHE A 154 4.26 7.19 -4.06
CA PHE A 154 3.09 7.92 -3.58
C PHE A 154 2.22 8.27 -4.78
N ASP A 155 0.93 8.30 -4.54
CA ASP A 155 -0.10 8.45 -5.56
C ASP A 155 -1.04 9.56 -5.08
N ALA A 156 -1.33 10.50 -5.98
CA ALA A 156 -2.16 11.65 -5.70
C ALA A 156 -3.57 11.25 -5.26
N ASP A 157 -4.13 10.15 -5.80
CA ASP A 157 -5.48 9.68 -5.46
C ASP A 157 -5.60 9.16 -4.03
N ASN A 158 -4.45 8.87 -3.41
CA ASN A 158 -4.36 8.42 -2.03
C ASN A 158 -4.11 9.59 -1.05
N MET A 159 -4.04 10.83 -1.54
CA MET A 159 -3.92 12.05 -0.72
C MET A 159 -5.27 12.74 -0.56
N HIS A 160 -5.35 13.73 0.33
CA HIS A 160 -6.59 14.47 0.54
C HIS A 160 -6.91 15.43 -0.61
N SER A 161 -5.87 16.02 -1.23
CA SER A 161 -6.02 16.91 -2.37
C SER A 161 -4.81 16.84 -3.31
N THR A 162 -5.02 17.28 -4.55
CA THR A 162 -3.95 17.47 -5.54
C THR A 162 -2.93 18.52 -5.10
N GLU A 163 -3.33 19.49 -4.27
CA GLU A 163 -2.44 20.47 -3.67
C GLU A 163 -1.44 19.84 -2.70
N GLU A 164 -1.86 18.87 -1.88
CA GLU A 164 -0.95 18.11 -1.00
C GLU A 164 0.08 17.32 -1.82
N PHE A 165 -0.34 16.74 -2.95
CA PHE A 165 0.56 16.05 -3.86
C PHE A 165 1.58 16.99 -4.48
N SER A 166 1.16 18.15 -5.00
CA SER A 166 2.06 19.16 -5.53
C SER A 166 3.05 19.65 -4.47
N MET A 167 2.59 19.85 -3.23
CA MET A 167 3.44 20.24 -2.11
C MET A 167 4.49 19.17 -1.77
N LEU A 168 4.13 17.89 -1.80
CA LEU A 168 5.09 16.79 -1.64
C LEU A 168 6.15 16.84 -2.74
N VAL A 169 5.73 16.94 -4.00
CA VAL A 169 6.63 16.98 -5.16
C VAL A 169 7.56 18.18 -5.08
N ASP A 170 7.05 19.37 -4.76
CA ASP A 170 7.85 20.59 -4.65
C ASP A 170 8.84 20.53 -3.49
N THR A 171 8.44 19.96 -2.35
CA THR A 171 9.34 19.75 -1.21
C THR A 171 10.46 18.80 -1.57
N VAL A 172 10.14 17.66 -2.19
CA VAL A 172 11.15 16.70 -2.65
C VAL A 172 12.09 17.35 -3.68
N LYS A 173 11.56 18.11 -4.65
CA LYS A 173 12.39 18.83 -5.62
C LYS A 173 13.32 19.86 -4.99
N ARG A 174 12.89 20.52 -3.91
CA ARG A 174 13.65 21.57 -3.23
C ARG A 174 14.75 21.01 -2.32
N HIS A 175 14.52 19.87 -1.68
CA HIS A 175 15.41 19.36 -0.63
C HIS A 175 16.21 18.12 -1.04
N ALA A 176 15.80 17.38 -2.08
CA ALA A 176 16.55 16.22 -2.57
C ALA A 176 17.58 16.62 -3.65
N ASP A 177 18.52 17.50 -3.29
CA ASP A 177 19.50 18.08 -4.22
C ASP A 177 20.42 17.03 -4.88
N ASN A 178 20.65 15.91 -4.20
CA ASN A 178 21.49 14.81 -4.67
C ASN A 178 20.74 13.81 -5.58
N ALA A 179 19.42 13.97 -5.76
CA ALA A 179 18.60 13.01 -6.47
C ALA A 179 18.59 13.25 -7.99
N ALA A 180 18.62 12.17 -8.76
CA ALA A 180 18.34 12.24 -10.20
C ALA A 180 16.83 12.34 -10.45
N PHE A 181 16.37 13.40 -11.10
CA PHE A 181 14.96 13.61 -11.43
C PHE A 181 14.60 13.12 -12.84
N SER A 182 13.46 12.43 -12.96
CA SER A 182 12.87 12.02 -14.24
C SER A 182 11.39 12.38 -14.27
N LEU A 183 10.96 13.09 -15.31
CA LEU A 183 9.56 13.36 -15.58
C LEU A 183 9.07 12.41 -16.68
N LYS A 184 7.92 11.77 -16.44
CA LYS A 184 7.21 10.97 -17.43
C LYS A 184 5.81 11.54 -17.62
N GLU A 185 5.58 12.12 -18.79
CA GLU A 185 4.23 12.47 -19.22
C GLU A 185 3.63 11.25 -19.90
N VAL A 186 2.52 10.74 -19.36
CA VAL A 186 1.74 9.69 -20.01
C VAL A 186 0.68 10.39 -20.83
N SER A 187 0.93 10.56 -22.13
CA SER A 187 -0.10 11.02 -23.06
C SER A 187 -1.17 9.94 -23.20
N ALA A 188 -2.42 10.33 -22.98
CA ALA A 188 -3.60 9.49 -23.23
C ALA A 188 -3.71 9.04 -24.69
#